data_AF-A0A6V7LJ80-F1
#
_entry.id   AF-A0A6V7LJ80-F1
#
_cell.length_a   1.000
_cell.length_b   1.000
_cell.length_c   1.000
_cell.angle_alpha   90.00
_cell.angle_beta   90.00
_cell.angle_gamma   90.00
#
_symmetry.space_group_name_H-M   'P 1'
#
loop_
_entity.id
_entity.type
_entity.pdbx_description
1 polymer ?
#
loop_
_entity_poly.entity_id
_entity_poly.type
_entity_poly.pdbx_seq_one_letter_code
_entity_poly.pdbx_strand_id
1 'polypeptide(L)'
;KVVVRSLRFIEKGEEILDCYGPHFVTDTLASRRQYLLGKYHFICRCDACKFDWKFPFPNEITYRCTSCGHPIDSQDLRCIKCTRKYDSRKLSNQLEKTTKKRIAAAEKMYEGHYTDALPLLLEHSIVLDRLLVAPSLEAIKTQQSIIQCFSSLSNICYTDNQ
;
A
#
# COMPACT_ATOMS: atom_id res chain seq x y z
N LYS A 1 -17.29 1.80 -19.96
CA LYS A 1 -17.44 0.85 -18.82
C LYS A 1 -16.48 1.29 -17.72
N VAL A 2 -16.90 1.36 -16.45
CA VAL A 2 -16.02 1.68 -15.32
C VAL A 2 -15.71 0.37 -14.58
N VAL A 3 -14.46 0.16 -14.19
CA VAL A 3 -14.02 -1.01 -13.43
C VAL A 3 -13.30 -0.52 -12.17
N VAL A 4 -13.74 -1.02 -11.01
CA VAL A 4 -13.09 -0.75 -9.72
C VAL A 4 -12.32 -2.00 -9.29
N ARG A 5 -11.08 -1.82 -8.82
CA ARG A 5 -10.22 -2.91 -8.38
C ARG A 5 -9.60 -2.58 -7.02
N SER A 6 -9.48 -3.59 -6.17
CA SER A 6 -8.79 -3.46 -4.89
C SER A 6 -7.28 -3.38 -5.10
N LEU A 7 -6.62 -2.43 -4.44
CA LEU A 7 -5.15 -2.30 -4.41
C LEU A 7 -4.50 -2.92 -3.18
N ARG A 8 -5.32 -3.38 -2.23
CA ARG A 8 -4.93 -4.01 -0.97
C ARG A 8 -6.00 -5.00 -0.54
N PHE A 9 -5.70 -5.79 0.47
CA PHE A 9 -6.70 -6.59 1.17
C PHE A 9 -7.70 -5.68 1.92
N ILE A 10 -8.97 -6.07 1.86
CA ILE A 10 -10.10 -5.38 2.50
C ILE A 10 -10.87 -6.45 3.29
N GLU A 11 -11.00 -6.25 4.60
CA GLU A 11 -11.71 -7.21 5.46
C GLU A 11 -13.23 -7.10 5.29
N LYS A 12 -13.96 -8.18 5.60
CA LYS A 12 -15.43 -8.17 5.57
C LYS A 12 -15.95 -7.13 6.57
N GLY A 13 -16.76 -6.20 6.08
CA GLY A 13 -17.34 -5.12 6.89
C GLY A 13 -16.47 -3.85 6.94
N GLU A 14 -15.30 -3.86 6.31
CA GLU A 14 -14.48 -2.67 6.13
C GLU A 14 -15.09 -1.74 5.05
N GLU A 15 -14.92 -0.43 5.24
CA GLU A 15 -15.35 0.58 4.27
C GLU A 15 -14.44 0.54 3.03
N ILE A 16 -15.05 0.63 1.84
CA ILE A 16 -14.33 0.75 0.58
C ILE A 16 -14.08 2.24 0.32
N LEU A 17 -12.81 2.63 0.35
CA LEU A 17 -12.37 4.01 0.17
C LEU A 17 -11.59 4.18 -1.13
N ASP A 18 -11.77 5.32 -1.78
CA ASP A 18 -11.02 5.74 -2.97
C ASP A 18 -10.47 7.17 -2.80
N CYS A 19 -9.42 7.52 -3.55
CA CYS A 19 -8.74 8.81 -3.44
C CYS A 19 -9.28 9.81 -4.46
N TYR A 20 -10.04 10.80 -4.00
CA TYR A 20 -10.67 11.80 -4.88
C TYR A 20 -9.80 13.01 -5.21
N GLY A 21 -8.54 13.00 -4.75
CA GLY A 21 -7.65 14.14 -4.85
C GLY A 21 -6.17 13.77 -4.77
N PRO A 22 -5.31 14.76 -4.53
CA PRO A 22 -3.86 14.57 -4.51
C PRO A 22 -3.39 13.64 -3.40
N HIS A 23 -2.32 12.89 -3.68
CA HIS A 23 -1.76 11.90 -2.76
C HIS A 23 -0.78 12.55 -1.77
N PHE A 24 -0.67 12.00 -0.56
CA PHE A 24 0.14 12.62 0.50
C PHE A 24 1.65 12.57 0.27
N VAL A 25 2.09 11.70 -0.64
CA VAL A 25 3.51 11.59 -1.04
C VAL A 25 3.95 12.81 -1.86
N THR A 26 3.04 13.39 -2.66
CA THR A 26 3.34 14.49 -3.58
C THR A 26 2.91 15.84 -3.04
N ASP A 27 1.85 15.88 -2.21
CA ASP A 27 1.19 17.11 -1.81
C ASP A 27 1.13 17.28 -0.30
N THR A 28 1.23 18.53 0.17
CA THR A 28 1.15 18.87 1.59
C THR A 28 -0.26 18.67 2.17
N LEU A 29 -0.37 18.49 3.49
CA LEU A 29 -1.67 18.38 4.18
C LEU A 29 -2.60 19.56 3.87
N ALA A 30 -2.06 20.78 3.87
CA ALA A 30 -2.81 22.00 3.58
C ALA A 30 -3.35 21.98 2.13
N SER A 31 -2.50 21.66 1.15
CA SER A 31 -2.89 21.56 -0.26
C SER A 31 -4.00 20.53 -0.46
N ARG A 32 -3.84 19.32 0.10
CA ARG A 32 -4.84 18.24 -0.03
C ARG A 32 -6.18 18.63 0.57
N ARG A 33 -6.20 19.21 1.77
CA ARG A 33 -7.45 19.64 2.43
C ARG A 33 -8.10 20.80 1.71
N GLN A 34 -7.32 21.78 1.24
CA GLN A 34 -7.84 22.91 0.47
C GLN A 34 -8.47 22.44 -0.85
N TYR A 35 -7.80 21.53 -1.57
CA TYR A 35 -8.34 20.92 -2.80
C TYR A 35 -9.68 20.22 -2.56
N LEU A 36 -9.73 19.34 -1.55
CA LEU A 36 -10.93 18.55 -1.26
C LEU A 36 -12.06 19.42 -0.70
N LEU A 37 -11.76 20.42 0.13
CA LEU A 37 -12.75 21.36 0.65
C LEU A 37 -13.35 22.21 -0.47
N GLY A 38 -12.52 22.72 -1.38
CA GLY A 38 -12.97 23.56 -2.49
C GLY A 38 -13.85 22.80 -3.48
N LYS A 39 -13.55 21.52 -3.75
CA LYS A 39 -14.24 20.72 -4.77
C LYS A 39 -15.40 19.88 -4.24
N TYR A 40 -15.28 19.36 -3.03
CA TYR A 40 -16.22 18.38 -2.46
C TYR A 40 -16.79 18.82 -1.10
N HIS A 41 -16.46 20.02 -0.63
CA HIS A 41 -17.03 20.64 0.58
C HIS A 41 -16.87 19.82 1.88
N PHE A 42 -15.77 19.07 2.00
CA PHE A 42 -15.42 18.38 3.25
C PHE A 42 -13.94 18.55 3.63
N ILE A 43 -13.64 18.37 4.92
CA ILE A 43 -12.27 18.34 5.43
C ILE A 43 -11.85 16.87 5.58
N CYS A 44 -10.83 16.44 4.84
CA CYS A 44 -10.35 15.07 4.88
C CYS A 44 -9.73 14.70 6.25
N ARG A 45 -10.16 13.53 6.76
CA ARG A 45 -9.75 12.94 8.04
C ARG A 45 -9.15 11.53 7.91
N CYS A 46 -8.71 11.13 6.71
CA CYS A 46 -7.97 9.87 6.54
C CYS A 46 -6.70 9.87 7.40
N ASP A 47 -6.12 8.69 7.66
CA ASP A 47 -4.93 8.56 8.51
C ASP A 47 -3.78 9.48 8.06
N ALA A 48 -3.52 9.57 6.75
CA ALA A 48 -2.51 10.48 6.20
C ALA A 48 -2.76 11.95 6.54
N CYS A 49 -4.02 12.38 6.65
CA CYS A 49 -4.37 13.74 7.04
C CYS A 49 -4.48 13.93 8.56
N LYS A 50 -4.82 12.87 9.30
CA LYS A 50 -4.90 12.88 10.77
C LYS A 50 -3.52 12.95 11.42
N PHE A 51 -2.57 12.20 10.88
CA PHE A 51 -1.20 12.07 11.41
C PHE A 51 -0.17 12.89 10.64
N ASP A 52 -0.62 13.76 9.71
CA ASP A 52 0.24 14.61 8.87
C ASP A 52 1.40 13.83 8.24
N TRP A 53 1.07 12.72 7.57
CA TRP A 53 2.08 11.90 6.90
C TRP A 53 2.81 12.72 5.83
N LYS A 54 4.14 12.66 5.88
CA LYS A 54 5.06 13.37 4.99
C LYS A 54 6.06 12.41 4.39
N PHE A 55 6.42 12.67 3.14
CA PHE A 55 7.54 12.03 2.46
C PHE A 55 8.73 13.01 2.43
N PRO A 56 9.99 12.56 2.63
CA PRO A 56 10.42 11.19 2.93
C PRO A 56 9.99 10.73 4.33
N PHE A 57 9.73 9.43 4.46
CA PHE A 57 9.47 8.80 5.76
C PHE A 57 10.77 8.65 6.55
N PRO A 58 10.71 8.56 7.90
CA PRO A 58 11.77 7.92 8.65
C PRO A 58 12.05 6.53 8.05
N ASN A 59 13.32 6.11 7.98
CA ASN A 59 13.71 4.82 7.39
C ASN A 59 13.22 3.58 8.19
N GLU A 60 12.33 3.77 9.15
CA GLU A 60 11.88 2.75 10.08
C GLU A 60 10.63 2.05 9.56
N ILE A 61 10.73 0.72 9.46
CA ILE A 61 9.62 -0.16 9.12
C ILE A 61 8.84 -0.45 10.40
N THR A 62 7.55 -0.13 10.40
CA THR A 62 6.66 -0.47 11.52
C THR A 62 5.93 -1.78 11.20
N TYR A 63 6.24 -2.83 11.96
CA TYR A 63 5.58 -4.12 11.82
C TYR A 63 4.22 -4.19 12.51
N ARG A 64 3.30 -4.96 11.94
CA ARG A 64 1.95 -5.20 12.44
C ARG A 64 1.91 -6.45 13.30
N CYS A 65 1.27 -6.35 14.47
CA CYS A 65 0.98 -7.50 15.30
C CYS A 65 -0.07 -8.41 14.66
N THR A 66 0.25 -9.70 14.50
CA THR A 66 -0.64 -10.71 13.91
C THR A 66 -1.86 -11.05 14.77
N SER A 67 -1.86 -10.68 16.05
CA SER A 67 -2.98 -10.97 16.97
C SER A 67 -4.00 -9.83 17.06
N CYS A 68 -3.57 -8.58 17.02
CA CYS A 68 -4.46 -7.44 17.26
C CYS A 68 -4.28 -6.28 16.28
N GLY A 69 -3.41 -6.42 15.27
CA GLY A 69 -3.20 -5.42 14.22
C GLY A 69 -2.47 -4.15 14.64
N HIS A 70 -2.12 -3.99 15.93
CA HIS A 70 -1.40 -2.80 16.43
C HIS A 70 0.10 -2.88 16.12
N PRO A 71 0.81 -1.74 16.07
CA PRO A 71 2.26 -1.70 15.88
C PRO A 71 3.05 -2.58 16.86
N ILE A 72 4.18 -3.07 16.38
CA ILE A 72 5.23 -3.69 17.19
C ILE A 72 6.29 -2.63 17.46
N ASP A 73 6.65 -2.47 18.73
CA ASP A 73 7.74 -1.60 19.15
C ASP A 73 9.08 -2.10 18.58
N SER A 74 9.85 -1.20 17.97
CA SER A 74 11.09 -1.54 17.28
C SER A 74 12.24 -1.91 18.24
N GLN A 75 12.21 -1.42 19.48
CA GLN A 75 13.24 -1.65 20.48
C GLN A 75 12.95 -2.94 21.28
N ASP A 76 11.72 -3.06 21.79
CA ASP A 76 11.33 -4.18 22.66
C ASP A 76 10.84 -5.42 21.90
N LEU A 77 10.59 -5.28 20.60
CA LEU A 77 10.01 -6.31 19.73
C LEU A 77 8.71 -6.88 20.33
N ARG A 78 7.90 -6.02 20.94
CA ARG A 78 6.62 -6.36 21.55
C ARG A 78 5.51 -5.51 20.94
N CYS A 79 4.33 -6.11 20.79
CA CYS A 79 3.16 -5.34 20.41
C CYS A 79 2.82 -4.31 21.48
N ILE A 80 2.60 -3.05 21.07
CA ILE A 80 2.30 -1.94 21.98
C ILE A 80 0.98 -2.10 22.75
N LYS A 81 0.10 -3.00 22.30
CA LYS A 81 -1.21 -3.25 22.93
C LYS A 81 -1.27 -4.56 23.68
N CYS A 82 -1.00 -5.68 23.01
CA CYS A 82 -1.18 -7.02 23.59
C CYS A 82 0.12 -7.64 24.13
N THR A 83 1.23 -6.88 24.13
CA THR A 83 2.57 -7.24 24.68
C THR A 83 3.21 -8.53 24.14
N ARG A 84 2.59 -9.16 23.13
CA ARG A 84 3.10 -10.34 22.42
C ARG A 84 4.48 -10.03 21.85
N LYS A 85 5.43 -10.93 22.12
CA LYS A 85 6.82 -10.83 21.67
C LYS A 85 6.98 -11.36 20.26
N TYR A 86 7.81 -10.70 19.47
CA TYR A 86 8.16 -11.05 18.11
C TYR A 86 9.67 -11.26 17.96
N ASP A 87 10.04 -11.92 16.87
CA ASP A 87 11.42 -12.14 16.46
C ASP A 87 11.71 -11.22 15.27
N SER A 88 12.63 -10.28 15.45
CA SER A 88 13.00 -9.31 14.41
C SER A 88 13.50 -9.98 13.14
N ARG A 89 14.26 -11.07 13.25
CA ARG A 89 14.80 -11.80 12.09
C ARG A 89 13.69 -12.50 11.33
N LYS A 90 12.69 -13.05 12.02
CA LYS A 90 11.53 -13.67 11.34
C LYS A 90 10.73 -12.62 10.57
N LEU A 91 10.51 -11.45 11.17
CA LEU A 91 9.80 -10.35 10.53
C LEU A 91 10.57 -9.82 9.30
N SER A 92 11.88 -9.57 9.44
CA SER A 92 12.73 -9.10 8.34
C SER A 92 12.82 -10.13 7.22
N ASN A 93 13.06 -11.41 7.56
CA ASN A 93 13.16 -12.48 6.56
C ASN A 93 11.84 -12.67 5.80
N GLN A 94 10.69 -12.52 6.46
CA GLN A 94 9.39 -12.57 5.79
C GLN A 94 9.24 -11.41 4.81
N LEU A 95 9.61 -10.19 5.22
CA LEU A 95 9.56 -9.01 4.37
C LEU A 95 10.50 -9.17 3.16
N GLU A 96 11.76 -9.50 3.39
CA GLU A 96 12.77 -9.69 2.33
C GLU A 96 12.35 -10.76 1.33
N LYS A 97 11.82 -11.89 1.80
CA LYS A 97 11.33 -12.97 0.94
C LYS A 97 10.23 -12.48 0.01
N THR A 98 9.30 -11.68 0.50
CA THR A 98 8.19 -11.16 -0.32
C THR A 98 8.65 -10.01 -1.21
N THR A 99 9.55 -9.14 -0.76
CA THR A 99 10.13 -8.05 -1.56
C THR A 99 10.89 -8.57 -2.78
N LYS A 100 11.55 -9.73 -2.69
CA LYS A 100 12.14 -10.40 -3.87
C LYS A 100 11.11 -10.66 -4.98
N LYS A 101 9.87 -11.00 -4.63
CA LYS A 101 8.79 -11.16 -5.62
C LYS A 101 8.44 -9.84 -6.29
N ARG A 102 8.41 -8.73 -5.53
CA ARG A 102 8.16 -7.39 -6.09
C ARG A 102 9.28 -6.97 -7.05
N ILE A 103 10.53 -7.27 -6.73
CA ILE A 103 11.68 -6.99 -7.62
C ILE A 103 11.54 -7.76 -8.93
N ALA A 104 11.30 -9.08 -8.86
CA ALA A 104 11.06 -9.89 -10.05
C ALA A 104 9.84 -9.41 -10.86
N ALA A 105 8.78 -8.94 -10.19
CA ALA A 105 7.64 -8.35 -10.85
C ALA A 105 7.99 -7.04 -11.56
N ALA A 106 8.84 -6.20 -10.96
CA ALA A 106 9.29 -4.95 -11.56
C ALA A 106 10.15 -5.19 -12.82
N GLU A 107 11.00 -6.23 -12.80
CA GLU A 107 11.76 -6.67 -13.99
C GLU A 107 10.80 -7.07 -15.13
N LYS A 108 9.79 -7.89 -14.83
CA LYS A 108 8.74 -8.25 -15.80
C LYS A 108 7.98 -7.04 -16.32
N MET A 109 7.64 -6.07 -15.47
CA MET A 109 6.99 -4.82 -15.90
C MET A 109 7.89 -4.02 -16.85
N TYR A 110 9.19 -3.97 -16.59
CA TYR A 110 10.16 -3.30 -17.45
C TYR A 110 10.24 -3.94 -18.84
N GLU A 111 10.11 -5.27 -18.91
CA GLU A 111 10.02 -6.03 -20.16
C GLU A 111 8.64 -5.96 -20.85
N GLY A 112 7.64 -5.34 -20.21
CA GLY A 112 6.26 -5.26 -20.72
C GLY A 112 5.37 -6.47 -20.39
N HIS A 113 5.86 -7.44 -19.63
CA HIS A 113 5.14 -8.65 -19.19
C HIS A 113 4.21 -8.36 -17.99
N TYR A 114 3.24 -7.46 -18.16
CA TYR A 114 2.33 -7.03 -17.09
C TYR A 114 1.40 -8.13 -16.57
N THR A 115 0.97 -9.06 -17.43
CA THR A 115 0.15 -10.23 -17.05
C THR A 115 0.86 -11.10 -16.02
N ASP A 116 2.17 -11.23 -16.15
CA ASP A 116 3.00 -12.10 -15.32
C ASP A 116 3.52 -11.39 -14.07
N ALA A 117 3.61 -10.07 -14.12
CA ALA A 117 3.99 -9.23 -12.98
C ALA A 117 2.85 -9.08 -11.96
N LEU A 118 1.62 -8.89 -12.44
CA LEU A 118 0.47 -8.57 -11.59
C LEU A 118 0.22 -9.59 -10.46
N PRO A 119 0.21 -10.92 -10.69
CA PRO A 119 0.00 -11.88 -9.62
C PRO A 119 1.07 -11.79 -8.51
N LEU A 120 2.32 -11.56 -8.88
CA LEU A 120 3.43 -11.42 -7.93
C LEU A 120 3.25 -10.19 -7.04
N LEU A 121 2.79 -9.08 -7.61
CA LEU A 121 2.50 -7.84 -6.88
C LEU A 121 1.30 -8.00 -5.95
N LEU A 122 0.24 -8.67 -6.38
CA LEU A 122 -0.95 -8.93 -5.56
C LEU A 122 -0.61 -9.83 -4.36
N GLU A 123 0.15 -10.92 -4.59
CA GLU A 123 0.64 -11.77 -3.51
C GLU A 123 1.50 -10.99 -2.51
N HIS A 124 2.40 -10.15 -3.02
CA HIS A 124 3.24 -9.30 -2.18
C HIS A 124 2.40 -8.33 -1.35
N SER A 125 1.42 -7.65 -1.95
CA SER A 125 0.51 -6.71 -1.26
C SER A 125 -0.22 -7.37 -0.10
N ILE A 126 -0.75 -8.58 -0.27
CA ILE A 126 -1.45 -9.31 0.80
C ILE A 126 -0.52 -9.56 1.99
N VAL A 127 0.75 -9.86 1.74
CA VAL A 127 1.74 -10.04 2.80
C VAL A 127 2.02 -8.71 3.51
N LEU A 128 2.20 -7.62 2.76
CA LEU A 128 2.44 -6.30 3.34
C LEU A 128 1.29 -5.84 4.24
N ASP A 129 0.04 -6.04 3.83
CA ASP A 129 -1.13 -5.64 4.63
C ASP A 129 -1.16 -6.33 6.01
N ARG A 130 -0.68 -7.58 6.06
CA ARG A 130 -0.59 -8.36 7.30
C ARG A 130 0.66 -8.07 8.11
N LEU A 131 1.76 -7.68 7.45
CA LEU A 131 3.08 -7.56 8.06
C LEU A 131 3.40 -6.13 8.50
N LEU A 132 2.87 -5.11 7.82
CA LEU A 132 3.26 -3.72 8.00
C LEU A 132 2.08 -2.84 8.43
N VAL A 133 2.40 -1.77 9.14
CA VAL A 133 1.49 -0.67 9.46
C VAL A 133 1.79 0.51 8.53
N ALA A 134 0.75 1.26 8.15
CA ALA A 134 0.92 2.46 7.35
C ALA A 134 1.44 3.65 8.19
N PRO A 135 2.23 4.57 7.59
CA PRO A 135 2.64 4.58 6.20
C PRO A 135 3.81 3.61 5.94
N SER A 136 3.80 2.94 4.79
CA SER A 136 4.87 2.05 4.35
C SER A 136 5.24 2.36 2.91
N LEU A 137 6.50 2.73 2.68
CA LEU A 137 7.00 3.00 1.32
C LEU A 137 6.91 1.76 0.42
N GLU A 138 7.18 0.58 0.98
CA GLU A 138 7.09 -0.68 0.24
C GLU A 138 5.64 -0.97 -0.20
N ALA A 139 4.66 -0.71 0.67
CA ALA A 139 3.25 -0.85 0.33
C ALA A 139 2.82 0.14 -0.75
N ILE A 140 3.22 1.42 -0.63
CA ILE A 140 2.92 2.46 -1.61
C ILE A 140 3.52 2.10 -2.98
N LYS A 141 4.80 1.70 -3.03
CA LYS A 141 5.45 1.29 -4.29
C LYS A 141 4.71 0.12 -4.95
N THR A 142 4.34 -0.89 -4.15
CA THR A 142 3.58 -2.04 -4.63
C THR A 142 2.23 -1.63 -5.21
N GLN A 143 1.48 -0.77 -4.53
CA GLN A 143 0.20 -0.26 -5.02
C GLN A 143 0.36 0.50 -6.33
N GLN A 144 1.39 1.35 -6.47
CA GLN A 144 1.66 2.05 -7.73
C GLN A 144 2.01 1.08 -8.87
N SER A 145 2.80 0.03 -8.60
CA SER A 145 3.09 -1.01 -9.59
C SER A 145 1.84 -1.79 -10.00
N ILE A 146 0.93 -2.08 -9.07
CA ILE A 146 -0.37 -2.73 -9.36
C ILE A 146 -1.24 -1.82 -10.25
N ILE A 147 -1.35 -0.53 -9.91
CA ILE A 147 -2.08 0.46 -10.72
C ILE A 147 -1.52 0.48 -12.14
N GLN A 148 -0.20 0.55 -12.29
CA GLN A 148 0.45 0.55 -13.61
C GLN A 148 0.14 -0.74 -14.39
N CYS A 149 0.20 -1.91 -13.76
CA CYS A 149 -0.19 -3.16 -14.41
C CYS A 149 -1.65 -3.12 -14.88
N PHE A 150 -2.59 -2.69 -14.04
CA PHE A 150 -3.99 -2.59 -14.46
C PHE A 150 -4.22 -1.60 -15.59
N SER A 151 -3.53 -0.45 -15.57
CA SER A 151 -3.60 0.52 -16.66
C SER A 151 -3.08 -0.07 -17.98
N SER A 152 -1.93 -0.75 -17.96
CA SER A 152 -1.36 -1.39 -19.15
C SER A 152 -2.25 -2.52 -19.69
N LEU A 153 -2.77 -3.38 -18.82
CA LEU A 153 -3.63 -4.50 -19.20
C LEU A 153 -5.00 -4.03 -19.72
N SER A 154 -5.51 -2.93 -19.18
CA SER A 154 -6.76 -2.34 -19.68
C SER A 154 -6.60 -1.84 -21.12
N ASN A 155 -5.43 -1.33 -21.50
CA ASN A 155 -5.14 -0.89 -22.87
C ASN A 155 -5.08 -2.07 -23.86
N ILE A 156 -4.58 -3.23 -23.43
CA ILE A 156 -4.45 -4.42 -24.29
C ILE A 156 -5.82 -5.01 -24.66
N CYS A 157 -6.79 -5.03 -23.74
CA CYS A 157 -8.14 -5.51 -24.06
C CYS A 157 -8.94 -4.63 -25.04
N TYR A 158 -8.47 -3.41 -25.34
CA TYR A 158 -9.11 -2.55 -26.36
C TYR A 158 -8.57 -2.79 -27.77
N THR A 159 -7.39 -3.40 -27.94
CA THR A 159 -6.80 -3.63 -29.27
C THR A 159 -7.23 -4.94 -29.92
N ASP A 160 -7.78 -5.89 -29.16
CA ASP A 160 -8.20 -7.21 -29.68
C ASP A 160 -9.70 -7.27 -30.07
N ASN A 161 -10.38 -6.12 -30.16
CA ASN A 161 -11.78 -6.00 -30.59
C ASN A 161 -11.97 -4.95 -31.71
N GLN A 162 -11.09 -4.98 -32.71
CA GLN A 162 -11.34 -4.35 -34.02
C GLN A 162 -11.19 -5.38 -35.13
#